data_AF-A0A151TBL5-F1
#
_entry.id   AF-A0A151TBL5-F1
#
_cell.length_a   1.000
_cell.length_b   1.000
_cell.length_c   1.000
_cell.angle_alpha   90.00
_cell.angle_beta   90.00
_cell.angle_gamma   90.00
#
_symmetry.space_group_name_H-M   'P 1'
#
loop_
_entity.id
_entity.type
_entity.pdbx_description
1 polymer ?
#
loop_
_entity_poly.entity_id
_entity_poly.type
_entity_poly.pdbx_seq_one_letter_code
_entity_poly.pdbx_strand_id
1 'polypeptide(L)'
;MSLIARSVTILWVFMLVFPSASMAVTVDRLLIVVTNSLDGNLDLTVSCNNVEAAHRLIKPGQYFEWIYTGYVSPSKPPFLCSFQWKGASQSFNMYYPFYDNDCEECHWYIHQTGPCRVYFGDEGQRSLRCSKWI
;
A
#
# COMPACT_ATOMS: atom_id res chain seq x y z
N MET A 1 -9.55 50.09 20.16
CA MET A 1 -9.53 48.62 20.02
C MET A 1 -8.12 48.22 19.60
N SER A 2 -7.45 47.38 20.41
CA SER A 2 -6.01 47.10 20.29
C SER A 2 -5.64 46.38 18.99
N LEU A 3 -4.57 46.83 18.32
CA LEU A 3 -3.99 46.19 17.13
C LEU A 3 -3.51 44.75 17.40
N ILE A 4 -3.12 44.47 18.65
CA ILE A 4 -2.67 43.16 19.10
C ILE A 4 -3.83 42.16 19.10
N ALA A 5 -5.03 42.59 19.49
CA ALA A 5 -6.22 41.73 19.48
C ALA A 5 -6.66 41.36 18.05
N ARG A 6 -6.52 42.28 17.07
CA ARG A 6 -6.77 41.99 15.64
C ARG A 6 -5.75 41.01 15.06
N SER A 7 -4.48 41.07 15.50
CA SER A 7 -3.43 40.15 15.04
C SER A 7 -3.68 38.71 15.52
N VAL A 8 -4.07 38.54 16.78
CA VAL A 8 -4.38 37.22 17.37
C VAL A 8 -5.63 36.60 16.73
N THR A 9 -6.67 37.39 16.45
CA THR A 9 -7.87 36.87 15.78
C THR A 9 -7.62 36.46 14.34
N ILE A 10 -6.77 37.18 13.60
CA ILE A 10 -6.39 36.80 12.22
C ILE A 10 -5.57 35.50 12.22
N LEU A 11 -4.62 35.34 13.15
CA LEU A 11 -3.83 34.10 13.29
C LEU A 11 -4.69 32.88 13.64
N TRP A 12 -5.71 33.04 14.49
CA TRP A 12 -6.66 31.97 14.81
C TRP A 12 -7.54 31.58 13.62
N VAL A 13 -7.99 32.57 12.84
CA VAL A 13 -8.76 32.32 11.61
C VAL A 13 -7.89 31.65 10.56
N PHE A 14 -6.60 31.98 10.45
CA PHE A 14 -5.67 31.28 9.56
C PHE A 14 -5.47 29.80 9.94
N MET A 15 -5.40 29.46 11.24
CA MET A 15 -5.31 28.07 11.70
C MET A 15 -6.58 27.26 11.42
N LEU A 16 -7.76 27.90 11.45
CA LEU A 16 -9.04 27.27 11.13
C LEU A 16 -9.25 27.05 9.61
N VAL A 17 -8.48 27.73 8.77
CA VAL A 17 -8.59 27.70 7.30
C VAL A 17 -7.37 27.03 6.66
N PHE A 18 -6.55 26.28 7.40
CA PHE A 18 -5.68 25.28 6.78
C PHE A 18 -6.56 24.08 6.41
N PRO A 19 -7.00 23.91 5.15
CA PRO A 19 -7.49 22.61 4.72
C PRO A 19 -6.36 21.63 5.04
N SER A 20 -6.69 20.54 5.74
CA SER A 20 -5.80 19.40 5.83
C SER A 20 -5.52 18.99 4.38
N ALA A 21 -4.33 19.33 3.90
CA ALA A 21 -3.97 19.05 2.52
C ALA A 21 -4.10 17.53 2.34
N SER A 22 -5.06 17.12 1.52
CA SER A 22 -5.26 15.71 1.20
C SER A 22 -4.07 15.29 0.35
N MET A 23 -3.21 14.46 0.94
CA MET A 23 -2.01 13.92 0.28
C MET A 23 -2.37 12.80 -0.73
N ALA A 24 -3.45 13.00 -1.48
CA ALA A 24 -3.87 12.06 -2.50
C ALA A 24 -3.05 12.30 -3.78
N VAL A 25 -2.52 11.22 -4.33
CA VAL A 25 -1.77 11.22 -5.59
C VAL A 25 -2.57 10.45 -6.63
N THR A 26 -2.69 10.99 -7.83
CA THR A 26 -3.25 10.29 -8.99
C THR A 26 -2.19 9.38 -9.59
N VAL A 27 -2.51 8.11 -9.80
CA VAL A 27 -1.63 7.16 -10.50
C VAL A 27 -2.35 6.67 -11.75
N ASP A 28 -1.71 6.85 -12.90
CA ASP A 28 -2.26 6.50 -14.21
C ASP A 28 -2.27 4.97 -14.42
N ARG A 29 -1.25 4.28 -13.91
CA ARG A 29 -1.15 2.83 -13.94
C ARG A 29 -0.25 2.32 -12.82
N LEU A 30 -0.83 1.54 -11.91
CA LEU A 30 -0.12 0.83 -10.86
C LEU A 30 -0.42 -0.66 -10.99
N LEU A 31 0.62 -1.46 -11.25
CA LEU A 31 0.54 -2.92 -11.32
C LEU A 31 1.05 -3.51 -10.01
N ILE A 32 0.17 -4.21 -9.27
CA ILE A 32 0.53 -4.95 -8.07
C ILE A 32 0.47 -6.44 -8.39
N VAL A 33 1.61 -7.12 -8.31
CA VAL A 33 1.72 -8.57 -8.51
C VAL A 33 1.98 -9.23 -7.17
N VAL A 34 1.16 -10.22 -6.81
CA VAL A 34 1.28 -10.98 -5.57
C VAL A 34 1.55 -12.44 -5.89
N THR A 35 2.70 -12.93 -5.46
CA THR A 35 3.14 -14.32 -5.63
C THR A 35 3.05 -15.06 -4.31
N ASN A 36 2.37 -16.21 -4.30
CA ASN A 36 2.31 -17.08 -3.13
C ASN A 36 3.65 -17.83 -2.98
N SER A 37 4.41 -17.44 -1.96
CA SER A 37 5.72 -18.02 -1.61
C SER A 37 5.72 -18.63 -0.21
N LEU A 38 4.54 -19.04 0.27
CA LEU A 38 4.39 -19.69 1.56
C LEU A 38 5.06 -21.06 1.56
N ASP A 39 5.84 -21.34 2.60
CA ASP A 39 6.42 -22.67 2.81
C ASP A 39 5.34 -23.72 3.10
N GLY A 40 5.62 -24.98 2.77
CA GLY A 40 4.75 -26.11 3.10
C GLY A 40 3.53 -26.29 2.17
N ASN A 41 3.61 -25.77 0.93
CA ASN A 41 2.55 -25.88 -0.09
C ASN A 41 1.19 -25.34 0.38
N LEU A 42 1.21 -24.21 1.08
CA LEU A 42 -0.01 -23.58 1.58
C LEU A 42 -0.69 -22.74 0.51
N ASP A 43 -2.01 -22.86 0.43
CA ASP A 43 -2.85 -21.95 -0.35
C ASP A 43 -2.92 -20.58 0.34
N LEU A 44 -2.79 -19.52 -0.46
CA LEU A 44 -2.89 -18.14 -0.02
C LEU A 44 -4.22 -17.56 -0.51
N THR A 45 -5.03 -17.03 0.39
CA THR A 45 -6.22 -16.25 0.05
C THR A 45 -5.94 -14.78 0.31
N VAL A 46 -6.13 -13.93 -0.70
CA VAL A 46 -5.90 -12.48 -0.61
C VAL A 46 -7.20 -11.73 -0.83
N SER A 47 -7.45 -10.69 -0.04
CA SER A 47 -8.60 -9.79 -0.21
C SER A 47 -8.18 -8.34 -0.01
N CYS A 48 -8.49 -7.48 -0.99
CA CYS A 48 -8.11 -6.07 -1.02
C CYS A 48 -9.36 -5.20 -1.18
N ASN A 49 -10.13 -5.03 -0.11
CA ASN A 49 -11.49 -4.45 -0.17
C ASN A 49 -11.60 -3.07 -0.85
N ASN A 50 -10.53 -2.28 -0.84
CA ASN A 50 -10.52 -0.95 -1.46
C ASN A 50 -10.26 -0.98 -2.98
N VAL A 51 -9.88 -2.13 -3.53
CA VAL A 51 -9.67 -2.38 -4.98
C VAL A 51 -10.73 -3.33 -5.50
N GLU A 52 -10.91 -4.46 -4.81
CA GLU A 52 -11.88 -5.47 -5.18
C GLU A 52 -12.43 -6.17 -3.93
N ALA A 53 -13.76 -6.36 -3.88
CA ALA A 53 -14.43 -7.03 -2.75
C ALA A 53 -14.24 -8.57 -2.74
N ALA A 54 -13.67 -9.13 -3.81
CA ALA A 54 -13.55 -10.56 -3.97
C ALA A 54 -12.27 -11.11 -3.32
N HIS A 55 -12.39 -12.32 -2.77
CA HIS A 55 -11.23 -13.08 -2.30
C HIS A 55 -10.58 -13.78 -3.49
N ARG A 56 -9.24 -13.82 -3.50
CA ARG A 56 -8.42 -14.47 -4.52
C ARG A 56 -7.63 -15.61 -3.90
N LEU A 57 -7.91 -16.84 -4.34
CA LEU A 57 -7.14 -18.01 -3.98
C LEU A 57 -5.95 -18.15 -4.93
N ILE A 58 -4.74 -18.06 -4.39
CA ILE A 58 -3.47 -18.18 -5.09
C ILE A 58 -2.79 -19.47 -4.63
N LYS A 59 -2.66 -20.43 -5.55
CA LYS A 59 -1.99 -21.72 -5.28
C LYS A 59 -0.48 -21.54 -5.07
N PRO A 60 0.22 -22.49 -4.41
CA PRO A 60 1.66 -22.40 -4.19
C PRO A 60 2.43 -22.10 -5.48
N GLY A 61 3.32 -21.10 -5.43
CA GLY A 61 4.14 -20.67 -6.57
C GLY A 61 3.38 -19.95 -7.70
N GLN A 62 2.05 -19.80 -7.59
CA GLN A 62 1.26 -18.99 -8.52
C GLN A 62 1.21 -17.53 -8.07
N TYR A 63 0.78 -16.67 -8.99
CA TYR A 63 0.60 -15.25 -8.73
C TYR A 63 -0.77 -14.76 -9.17
N PHE A 64 -1.16 -13.60 -8.64
CA PHE A 64 -2.30 -12.82 -9.09
C PHE A 64 -1.85 -11.37 -9.26
N GLU A 65 -2.48 -10.64 -10.17
CA GLU A 65 -2.14 -9.24 -10.45
C GLU A 65 -3.36 -8.33 -10.45
N TRP A 66 -3.18 -7.11 -9.96
CA TRP A 66 -4.13 -6.01 -10.08
C TRP A 66 -3.50 -4.89 -10.88
N ILE A 67 -4.23 -4.37 -11.87
CA ILE A 67 -3.94 -3.09 -12.50
C ILE A 67 -4.88 -2.05 -11.92
N TYR A 68 -4.33 -1.00 -11.32
CA TYR A 68 -5.07 0.06 -10.68
C TYR A 68 -4.78 1.41 -11.35
N THR A 69 -5.84 2.17 -11.61
CA THR A 69 -5.80 3.54 -12.09
C THR A 69 -6.74 4.35 -11.20
N GLY A 70 -6.24 5.42 -10.60
CA GLY A 70 -7.06 6.22 -9.69
C GLY A 70 -6.27 6.96 -8.63
N TYR A 71 -6.97 7.34 -7.55
CA TYR A 71 -6.40 8.11 -6.46
C TYR A 71 -5.87 7.19 -5.37
N VAL A 72 -4.60 7.38 -5.01
CA VAL A 72 -3.97 6.72 -3.88
C VAL A 72 -3.81 7.73 -2.76
N SER A 73 -4.33 7.40 -1.58
CA SER A 73 -4.21 8.25 -0.39
C SER A 73 -3.62 7.45 0.78
N PRO A 74 -2.71 8.04 1.57
CA PRO A 74 -2.27 7.49 2.85
C PRO A 74 -3.42 7.15 3.81
N SER A 75 -4.51 7.93 3.78
CA SER A 75 -5.66 7.75 4.66
C SER A 75 -6.62 6.65 4.20
N LYS A 76 -6.55 6.27 2.92
CA LYS A 76 -7.37 5.21 2.33
C LYS A 76 -6.52 4.44 1.31
N PRO A 77 -5.57 3.62 1.80
CA PRO A 77 -4.68 2.87 0.91
C PRO A 77 -5.50 1.86 0.09
N PRO A 78 -5.45 1.90 -1.25
CA PRO A 78 -6.19 0.96 -2.10
C PRO A 78 -5.75 -0.49 -1.86
N PHE A 79 -4.46 -0.69 -1.54
CA PHE A 79 -3.86 -2.01 -1.39
C PHE A 79 -3.55 -2.41 0.05
N LEU A 80 -4.33 -1.92 1.01
CA LEU A 80 -4.40 -2.54 2.33
C LEU A 80 -5.23 -3.83 2.24
N CYS A 81 -4.54 -4.97 2.28
CA CYS A 81 -5.12 -6.27 1.99
C CYS A 81 -4.95 -7.24 3.15
N SER A 82 -5.90 -8.18 3.26
CA SER A 82 -5.84 -9.35 4.13
C SER A 82 -5.25 -10.53 3.37
N PHE A 83 -4.34 -11.25 4.02
CA PHE A 83 -3.64 -12.43 3.53
C PHE A 83 -3.91 -13.57 4.51
N GLN A 84 -4.53 -14.63 4.02
CA GLN A 84 -4.97 -15.74 4.85
C GLN A 84 -4.43 -17.05 4.30
N TRP A 85 -3.95 -17.89 5.20
CA TRP A 85 -3.56 -19.26 4.90
C TRP A 85 -3.89 -20.15 6.10
N LYS A 86 -3.64 -21.45 5.97
CA LYS A 86 -3.94 -22.39 7.06
C LYS A 86 -3.19 -21.99 8.33
N GLY A 87 -3.95 -21.57 9.35
CA GLY A 87 -3.44 -21.26 10.69
C GLY A 87 -3.03 -19.80 10.92
N ALA A 88 -3.14 -18.91 9.93
CA ALA A 88 -2.88 -17.48 10.15
C ALA A 88 -3.65 -16.58 9.18
N SER A 89 -3.88 -15.35 9.64
CA SER A 89 -4.43 -14.26 8.86
C SER A 89 -3.63 -13.01 9.21
N GLN A 90 -3.11 -12.32 8.22
CA GLN A 90 -2.28 -11.14 8.36
C GLN A 90 -2.76 -10.01 7.46
N SER A 91 -2.39 -8.78 7.78
CA SER A 91 -2.67 -7.62 6.94
C SER A 91 -1.39 -6.93 6.50
N PHE A 92 -1.42 -6.37 5.29
CA PHE A 92 -0.32 -5.55 4.80
C PHE A 92 -0.81 -4.54 3.77
N ASN A 93 -0.18 -3.37 3.74
CA ASN A 93 -0.40 -2.40 2.69
C ASN A 93 0.70 -2.52 1.62
N MET A 94 0.33 -3.00 0.43
CA MET A 94 1.30 -3.26 -0.66
C MET A 94 1.74 -2.01 -1.42
N TYR A 95 1.11 -0.86 -1.17
CA TYR A 95 1.50 0.39 -1.81
C TYR A 95 1.19 1.59 -0.92
N TYR A 96 2.25 2.35 -0.59
CA TYR A 96 2.15 3.62 0.09
C TYR A 96 2.68 4.74 -0.81
N PRO A 97 1.85 5.71 -1.21
CA PRO A 97 2.19 6.65 -2.28
C PRO A 97 3.42 7.52 -1.99
N PHE A 98 3.83 7.66 -0.73
CA PHE A 98 5.03 8.41 -0.35
C PHE A 98 6.32 7.61 -0.34
N TYR A 99 6.23 6.29 -0.13
CA TYR A 99 7.40 5.42 0.02
C TYR A 99 7.62 4.52 -1.19
N ASP A 100 6.54 4.22 -1.92
CA ASP A 100 6.53 3.33 -3.07
C ASP A 100 6.28 4.08 -4.38
N ASN A 101 6.51 5.40 -4.42
CA ASN A 101 6.40 6.19 -5.66
C ASN A 101 7.45 5.82 -6.72
N ASP A 102 8.42 4.99 -6.36
CA ASP A 102 9.39 4.35 -7.24
C ASP A 102 8.81 3.12 -7.98
N CYS A 103 7.53 2.81 -7.74
CA CYS A 103 6.91 1.55 -8.13
C CYS A 103 5.69 1.76 -9.03
N GLU A 104 5.87 1.66 -10.34
CA GLU A 104 4.74 1.48 -11.27
C GLU A 104 4.34 0.01 -11.39
N GLU A 105 5.28 -0.91 -11.16
CA GLU A 105 5.10 -2.36 -11.15
C GLU A 105 5.75 -2.96 -9.89
N CYS A 106 4.91 -3.39 -8.94
CA CYS A 106 5.34 -3.90 -7.65
C CYS A 106 5.13 -5.40 -7.56
N HIS A 107 6.24 -6.15 -7.59
CA HIS A 107 6.20 -7.59 -7.36
C HIS A 107 6.44 -7.91 -5.89
N TRP A 108 5.43 -8.51 -5.27
CA TRP A 108 5.43 -8.96 -3.88
C TRP A 108 5.44 -10.49 -3.79
N TYR A 109 6.32 -11.02 -2.95
CA TYR A 109 6.43 -12.42 -2.59
C TYR A 109 5.94 -12.60 -1.16
N ILE A 110 4.89 -13.40 -0.97
CA ILE A 110 4.25 -13.55 0.32
C ILE A 110 4.81 -14.77 1.05
N HIS A 111 5.50 -14.51 2.16
CA HIS A 111 6.01 -15.53 3.07
C HIS A 111 5.34 -15.42 4.44
N GLN A 112 5.38 -16.49 5.24
CA GLN A 112 4.83 -16.48 6.60
C GLN A 112 5.42 -15.36 7.46
N THR A 113 6.71 -15.05 7.27
CA THR A 113 7.43 -14.02 8.04
C THR A 113 7.10 -12.58 7.64
N GLY A 114 6.52 -12.39 6.46
CA GLY A 114 6.23 -11.08 5.90
C GLY A 114 6.24 -11.07 4.36
N PRO A 115 5.66 -10.03 3.75
CA PRO A 115 5.73 -9.80 2.32
C PRO A 115 7.08 -9.20 1.94
N CYS A 116 7.62 -9.58 0.79
CA CYS A 116 8.87 -9.07 0.26
C CYS A 116 8.71 -8.50 -1.14
N ARG A 117 9.17 -7.26 -1.36
CA ARG A 117 9.10 -6.56 -2.63
C ARG A 117 10.42 -6.69 -3.39
N VAL A 118 10.33 -6.88 -4.70
CA VAL A 118 11.48 -6.81 -5.61
C VAL A 118 11.76 -5.36 -5.96
N TYR A 119 13.02 -4.96 -5.83
CA TYR A 119 13.56 -3.69 -6.29
C TYR A 119 14.61 -3.96 -7.36
N PHE A 120 14.53 -3.21 -8.46
CA PHE A 120 15.51 -3.24 -9.53
C PHE A 120 16.46 -2.05 -9.32
N GLY A 121 17.75 -2.33 -9.11
CA GLY A 121 18.78 -1.29 -9.11
C GLY A 121 19.18 -0.90 -10.53
N ASP A 122 19.88 0.24 -10.65
CA ASP A 122 20.30 0.82 -11.94
C ASP A 122 21.20 -0.12 -12.77
N GLU A 123 21.92 -1.03 -12.11
CA GLU A 123 22.79 -2.02 -12.76
C GLU A 123 22.06 -3.34 -13.11
N GLY A 124 20.73 -3.38 -13.01
CA GLY A 124 19.92 -4.58 -13.24
C GLY A 124 19.96 -5.59 -12.08
N GLN A 125 20.57 -5.22 -10.95
CA GLN A 125 20.64 -6.06 -9.76
C GLN A 125 19.26 -6.10 -9.08
N ARG A 126 18.73 -7.30 -8.86
CA ARG A 126 17.50 -7.52 -8.10
C ARG A 126 17.81 -7.59 -6.62
N SER A 127 17.19 -6.74 -5.82
CA SER A 127 17.20 -6.85 -4.37
C SER A 127 15.78 -7.14 -3.86
N LEU A 128 15.67 -8.03 -2.88
CA LEU A 128 14.41 -8.38 -2.24
C LEU A 128 14.38 -7.73 -0.86
N ARG A 129 13.43 -6.85 -0.60
CA ARG A 129 13.26 -6.21 0.72
C ARG A 129 11.98 -6.68 1.36
N CYS A 130 12.09 -7.24 2.54
CA CYS A 130 10.96 -7.80 3.29
C CYS A 130 10.47 -6.83 4.37
N SER A 131 9.16 -6.74 4.49
CA SER A 131 8.47 -5.96 5.51
C SER A 131 7.85 -6.91 6.55
N LYS A 132 7.49 -6.36 7.71
CA LYS A 132 6.68 -7.09 8.69
C LYS A 132 5.20 -6.91 8.37
N TRP A 133 4.41 -7.90 8.77
CA TRP A 133 2.95 -7.77 8.84
C TRP A 133 2.52 -6.63 9.77
N ILE A 134 1.33 -6.08 9.53
CA ILE A 134 0.70 -5.00 10.31
C ILE A 134 -0.35 -5.58 11.25
#